data_AF-A0A2E8X709-F1
#
_entry.id   AF-A0A2E8X709-F1
#
_cell.length_a   1.000
_cell.length_b   1.000
_cell.length_c   1.000
_cell.angle_alpha   90.00
_cell.angle_beta   90.00
_cell.angle_gamma   90.00
#
_symmetry.space_group_name_H-M   'P 1'
#
loop_
_entity.id
_entity.type
_entity.pdbx_description
1 polymer ?
#
loop_
_entity_poly.entity_id
_entity_poly.type
_entity_poly.pdbx_seq_one_letter_code
_entity_poly.pdbx_strand_id
1 'polypeptide(L)'
;DRSIPFIGLIEHTNLVGSEMYGGNRIVYLSNYLEEADPMYKMNAEELFNTYLPHLEKINPNFDRKWVKEYHHYKIPNAQPVVDTNYSQNIPAHETGIRNLYLANTSQVYPQDRGTNYSVAMGRKMAALALENLKIK
;
A
#
# COMPACT_ATOMS: atom_id res chain seq x y z
N ASP A 1 1.27 8.00 20.25
CA ASP A 1 2.10 9.19 20.51
C ASP A 1 1.96 10.12 19.31
N ARG A 2 1.57 11.38 19.50
CA ARG A 2 1.35 12.34 18.40
C ARG A 2 2.64 12.97 17.88
N SER A 3 3.77 12.76 18.55
CA SER A 3 5.07 13.29 18.11
C SER A 3 5.77 12.39 17.09
N ILE A 4 5.24 11.22 16.74
CA ILE A 4 5.85 10.29 15.79
C ILE A 4 5.22 10.57 14.41
N PRO A 5 6.01 10.93 13.38
CA PRO A 5 5.51 11.41 12.11
C PRO A 5 5.17 10.28 11.13
N PHE A 6 4.90 9.06 11.61
CA PHE A 6 4.50 7.90 10.80
C PHE A 6 3.53 7.02 11.58
N ILE A 7 2.76 6.20 10.87
CA ILE A 7 1.64 5.44 11.45
C ILE A 7 1.97 3.98 11.75
N GLY A 8 2.98 3.42 11.09
CA GLY A 8 3.33 2.02 11.22
C GLY A 8 4.84 1.80 11.29
N LEU A 9 5.23 0.88 12.17
CA LEU A 9 6.57 0.30 12.26
C LEU A 9 6.40 -1.22 12.34
N ILE A 10 6.85 -1.94 11.32
CA ILE A 10 6.62 -3.37 11.19
C ILE A 10 7.94 -4.08 10.98
N GLU A 11 8.37 -4.90 11.93
CA GLU A 11 9.52 -5.79 11.75
C GLU A 11 9.07 -7.04 10.98
N HIS A 12 9.34 -7.05 9.68
CA HIS A 12 8.97 -8.15 8.79
C HIS A 12 9.69 -9.45 9.12
N THR A 13 10.88 -9.38 9.68
CA THR A 13 11.65 -10.57 10.08
C THR A 13 11.01 -11.36 11.21
N ASN A 14 10.04 -10.81 11.94
CA ASN A 14 9.24 -11.59 12.89
C ASN A 14 8.24 -12.53 12.20
N LEU A 15 7.96 -12.33 10.90
CA LEU A 15 7.07 -13.18 10.11
C LEU A 15 7.82 -14.35 9.44
N VAL A 16 9.00 -14.08 8.86
CA VAL A 16 9.70 -15.04 7.99
C VAL A 16 11.12 -15.40 8.45
N GLY A 17 11.60 -14.83 9.56
CA GLY A 17 12.96 -15.04 10.06
C GLY A 17 14.01 -14.14 9.39
N SER A 18 15.13 -13.89 10.08
CA SER A 18 16.23 -13.07 9.56
C SER A 18 17.19 -13.86 8.67
N GLU A 19 17.18 -15.19 8.76
CA GLU A 19 17.94 -16.12 7.93
C GLU A 19 17.61 -15.96 6.44
N MET A 20 16.35 -15.61 6.11
CA MET A 20 15.91 -15.29 4.75
C MET A 20 16.57 -14.03 4.18
N TYR A 21 17.18 -13.22 5.05
CA TYR A 21 17.86 -11.97 4.72
C TYR A 21 19.35 -12.00 5.12
N GLY A 22 19.96 -13.19 5.22
CA GLY A 22 21.38 -13.31 5.58
C GLY A 22 21.69 -12.81 7.00
N GLY A 23 20.74 -13.00 7.93
CA GLY A 23 20.85 -12.57 9.33
C GLY A 23 20.48 -11.10 9.56
N ASN A 24 20.11 -10.35 8.52
CA ASN A 24 19.65 -8.96 8.66
C ASN A 24 18.20 -8.88 9.13
N ARG A 25 17.85 -7.79 9.81
CA ARG A 25 16.47 -7.47 10.21
C ARG A 25 15.88 -6.44 9.26
N ILE A 26 14.65 -6.69 8.81
CA ILE A 26 13.92 -5.81 7.88
C ILE A 26 12.79 -5.15 8.64
N VAL A 27 12.79 -3.82 8.65
CA VAL A 27 11.78 -3.00 9.32
C VAL A 27 11.16 -2.06 8.31
N TYR A 28 9.83 -2.07 8.22
CA TYR A 28 9.05 -1.18 7.37
C TYR A 28 8.45 -0.04 8.19
N LEU A 29 8.66 1.18 7.74
CA LEU A 29 7.94 2.35 8.24
C LEU A 29 6.88 2.74 7.21
N SER A 30 5.64 2.90 7.63
CA SER A 30 4.54 3.29 6.74
C SER A 30 3.91 4.60 7.18
N ASN A 31 3.48 5.37 6.19
CA ASN A 31 2.78 6.63 6.39
C ASN A 31 1.81 6.93 5.25
N TYR A 32 0.74 7.65 5.55
CA TYR A 32 -0.21 8.16 4.56
C TYR A 32 -0.14 9.68 4.56
N LEU A 33 0.18 10.26 3.41
CA LEU A 33 0.37 11.69 3.25
C LEU A 33 -0.41 12.18 2.04
N GLU A 34 -0.91 13.40 2.14
CA GLU A 34 -1.39 14.13 0.98
C GLU A 34 -0.20 14.57 0.11
N GLU A 35 -0.41 14.72 -1.20
CA GLU A 35 0.68 15.12 -2.12
C GLU A 35 1.26 16.50 -1.81
N ALA A 36 0.46 17.36 -1.17
CA ALA A 36 0.89 18.69 -0.75
C ALA A 36 1.82 18.67 0.47
N ASP A 37 1.81 17.59 1.26
CA ASP A 37 2.59 17.46 2.49
C ASP A 37 4.10 17.57 2.19
N PRO A 38 4.86 18.41 2.93
CA PRO A 38 6.30 18.54 2.73
C PRO A 38 7.05 17.20 2.79
N MET A 39 6.63 16.29 3.66
CA MET A 39 7.25 14.99 3.84
C MET A 39 7.02 14.04 2.65
N TYR A 40 5.93 14.23 1.89
CA TYR A 40 5.69 13.50 0.64
C TYR A 40 6.67 13.93 -0.48
N LYS A 41 7.21 15.14 -0.37
CA LYS A 41 8.17 15.72 -1.32
C LYS A 41 9.62 15.40 -0.96
N MET A 42 9.89 14.94 0.26
CA MET A 42 11.23 14.55 0.70
C MET A 42 11.80 13.43 -0.15
N ASN A 43 13.12 13.46 -0.33
CA ASN A 43 13.89 12.35 -0.84
C ASN A 43 14.15 11.29 0.26
N ALA A 44 14.82 10.19 -0.09
CA ALA A 44 15.05 9.08 0.82
C ALA A 44 15.84 9.48 2.07
N GLU A 45 16.89 10.29 1.91
CA GLU A 45 17.79 10.71 2.99
C GLU A 45 17.09 11.70 3.93
N GLU A 46 16.39 12.69 3.38
CA GLU A 46 15.61 13.67 4.14
C GLU A 46 14.54 12.97 5.00
N LEU A 47 13.80 12.03 4.42
CA LEU A 47 12.76 11.29 5.13
C LEU A 47 13.36 10.37 6.20
N PHE A 48 14.44 9.67 5.87
CA PHE A 48 15.13 8.80 6.82
C PHE A 48 15.65 9.58 8.03
N ASN A 49 16.31 10.72 7.81
CA ASN A 49 16.79 11.59 8.88
C ASN A 49 15.63 12.19 9.69
N THR A 50 14.48 12.45 9.07
CA THR A 50 13.25 12.87 9.75
C THR A 50 12.72 11.78 10.68
N TYR A 51 12.77 10.52 10.27
CA TYR A 51 12.24 9.40 11.06
C TYR A 51 13.21 8.88 12.12
N LEU A 52 14.52 9.07 11.94
CA LEU A 52 15.58 8.50 12.77
C LEU A 52 15.41 8.78 14.28
N PRO A 53 15.13 10.02 14.74
CA PRO A 53 14.98 10.30 16.17
C PRO A 53 13.80 9.56 16.80
N HIS A 54 12.79 9.20 16.00
CA HIS A 54 11.61 8.48 16.47
C HIS A 54 11.88 6.97 16.60
N LEU A 55 12.84 6.42 15.85
CA LEU A 55 13.31 5.06 16.04
C LEU A 55 14.03 4.90 17.37
N GLU A 56 14.88 5.87 17.74
CA GLU A 56 15.53 5.94 19.05
C GLU A 56 14.50 6.08 20.19
N LYS A 57 13.43 6.85 19.96
CA LYS A 57 12.34 6.96 20.93
C LYS A 57 11.60 5.63 21.15
N ILE A 58 11.36 4.86 20.08
CA ILE A 58 10.66 3.58 20.14
C ILE A 58 11.54 2.49 20.76
N ASN A 59 12.83 2.47 20.41
CA ASN A 59 13.82 1.56 20.96
C ASN A 59 15.03 2.36 21.45
N PRO A 60 15.16 2.64 22.76
CA PRO A 60 16.28 3.41 23.31
C PRO A 60 17.67 2.82 23.08
N ASN A 61 17.75 1.53 22.73
CA ASN A 61 19.01 0.87 22.39
C ASN A 61 19.37 1.00 20.91
N PHE A 62 18.47 1.54 20.08
CA PHE A 62 18.71 1.70 18.66
C PHE A 62 19.94 2.60 18.45
N ASP A 63 20.84 2.14 17.59
CA ASP A 63 21.99 2.90 17.11
C ASP A 63 21.88 3.03 15.60
N ARG A 64 22.05 4.24 15.07
CA ARG A 64 22.11 4.53 13.62
C ARG A 64 23.07 3.60 12.87
N LYS A 65 24.15 3.14 13.52
CA LYS A 65 25.13 2.19 12.96
C LYS A 65 24.53 0.80 12.65
N TRP A 66 23.37 0.47 13.20
CA TRP A 66 22.66 -0.78 12.86
C TRP A 66 22.04 -0.73 11.47
N VAL A 67 21.74 0.46 10.96
CA VAL A 67 21.12 0.64 9.64
C VAL A 67 22.19 0.51 8.56
N LYS A 68 22.20 -0.64 7.90
CA LYS A 68 23.08 -0.94 6.76
C LYS A 68 22.61 -0.24 5.49
N GLU A 69 21.32 -0.28 5.23
CA GLU A 69 20.68 0.29 4.04
C GLU A 69 19.28 0.79 4.39
N TYR A 70 18.76 1.72 3.59
CA TYR A 70 17.38 2.17 3.66
C TYR A 70 16.85 2.39 2.24
N HIS A 71 15.58 2.08 2.03
CA HIS A 71 14.91 2.25 0.75
C HIS A 71 13.65 3.07 0.95
N HIS A 72 13.42 4.02 0.04
CA HIS A 72 12.26 4.89 0.07
C HIS A 72 11.38 4.59 -1.15
N TYR A 73 10.12 4.28 -0.89
CA TYR A 73 9.09 4.09 -1.89
C TYR A 73 7.92 4.99 -1.59
N LYS A 74 7.42 5.70 -2.61
CA LYS A 74 6.19 6.48 -2.54
C LYS A 74 5.32 6.17 -3.74
N ILE A 75 4.02 6.07 -3.52
CA ILE A 75 3.04 5.69 -4.52
C ILE A 75 1.89 6.70 -4.46
N PRO A 76 1.68 7.53 -5.51
CA PRO A 76 0.50 8.39 -5.58
C PRO A 76 -0.75 7.54 -5.79
N ASN A 77 -1.89 8.01 -5.31
CA ASN A 77 -3.18 7.35 -5.50
C ASN A 77 -3.19 5.87 -5.06
N ALA A 78 -2.46 5.55 -3.97
CA ALA A 78 -2.31 4.18 -3.49
C ALA A 78 -3.61 3.50 -3.07
N GLN A 79 -4.65 4.29 -2.76
CA GLN A 79 -5.99 3.81 -2.47
C GLN A 79 -7.06 4.80 -2.93
N PRO A 80 -8.23 4.33 -3.36
CA PRO A 80 -9.38 5.20 -3.58
C PRO A 80 -9.79 5.85 -2.26
N VAL A 81 -10.15 7.13 -2.31
CA VAL A 81 -10.78 7.81 -1.17
C VAL A 81 -12.26 7.48 -1.20
N VAL A 82 -12.75 6.83 -0.14
CA VAL A 82 -14.16 6.48 0.02
C VAL A 82 -14.88 7.66 0.64
N ASP A 83 -15.54 8.47 -0.20
CA ASP A 83 -16.32 9.62 0.22
C ASP A 83 -17.73 9.25 0.69
N THR A 84 -18.49 10.25 1.13
CA THR A 84 -19.90 10.07 1.50
C THR A 84 -20.68 9.60 0.27
N ASN A 85 -21.47 8.55 0.44
CA ASN A 85 -22.25 7.91 -0.64
C ASN A 85 -21.40 7.26 -1.75
N TYR A 86 -20.14 6.89 -1.48
CA TYR A 86 -19.25 6.23 -2.46
C TYR A 86 -19.91 5.05 -3.21
N SER A 87 -20.78 4.28 -2.55
CA SER A 87 -21.53 3.17 -3.18
C SER A 87 -22.33 3.56 -4.43
N GLN A 88 -22.74 4.83 -4.54
CA GLN A 88 -23.46 5.37 -5.71
C GLN A 88 -22.53 5.73 -6.87
N ASN A 89 -21.23 5.87 -6.60
CA ASN A 89 -20.21 6.33 -7.54
C ASN A 89 -19.24 5.22 -7.98
N ILE A 90 -19.50 3.96 -7.60
CA ILE A 90 -18.65 2.82 -7.99
C ILE A 90 -18.72 2.60 -9.51
N PRO A 91 -17.59 2.64 -10.23
CA PRO A 91 -17.59 2.39 -11.66
C PRO A 91 -18.07 0.97 -12.01
N ALA A 92 -18.92 0.88 -13.04
CA ALA A 92 -19.33 -0.41 -13.58
C ALA A 92 -18.12 -1.21 -14.09
N HIS A 93 -18.21 -2.54 -14.01
CA HIS A 93 -17.20 -3.42 -14.59
C HIS A 93 -17.21 -3.39 -16.13
N GLU A 94 -18.38 -3.29 -16.73
CA GLU A 94 -18.51 -3.11 -18.18
C GLU A 94 -18.28 -1.64 -18.54
N THR A 95 -17.37 -1.40 -19.47
CA THR A 95 -16.94 -0.04 -19.84
C THR A 95 -17.78 0.59 -20.95
N GLY A 96 -18.68 -0.18 -21.57
CA GLY A 96 -19.35 0.18 -22.82
C GLY A 96 -18.49 -0.05 -24.07
N ILE A 97 -17.19 -0.35 -23.91
CA ILE A 97 -16.31 -0.77 -25.01
C ILE A 97 -16.33 -2.29 -25.11
N ARG A 98 -16.60 -2.80 -26.32
CA ARG A 98 -16.70 -4.25 -26.57
C ARG A 98 -15.42 -4.97 -26.12
N ASN A 99 -15.59 -5.99 -25.28
CA ASN A 99 -14.53 -6.84 -24.74
C ASN A 99 -13.51 -6.10 -23.86
N LEU A 100 -13.86 -4.93 -23.30
CA LEU A 100 -13.04 -4.21 -22.33
C LEU A 100 -13.77 -4.09 -20.99
N TYR A 101 -13.12 -4.57 -19.94
CA TYR A 101 -13.67 -4.60 -18.58
C TYR A 101 -12.76 -3.86 -17.61
N LEU A 102 -13.37 -3.16 -16.66
CA LEU A 102 -12.70 -2.45 -15.58
C LEU A 102 -12.72 -3.30 -14.31
N ALA A 103 -11.54 -3.61 -13.78
CA ALA A 103 -11.36 -4.27 -12.50
C ALA A 103 -10.18 -3.66 -11.75
N ASN A 104 -10.46 -2.79 -10.78
CA ASN A 104 -9.46 -2.19 -9.92
C ASN A 104 -9.99 -1.98 -8.49
N THR A 105 -9.15 -1.40 -7.62
CA THR A 105 -9.44 -1.23 -6.20
C THR A 105 -10.62 -0.29 -5.93
N SER A 106 -11.00 0.61 -6.85
CA SER A 106 -12.19 1.45 -6.71
C SER A 106 -13.51 0.66 -6.69
N GLN A 107 -13.48 -0.60 -7.14
CA GLN A 107 -14.63 -1.51 -7.12
C GLN A 107 -14.58 -2.50 -5.95
N VAL A 108 -13.54 -2.43 -5.11
CA VAL A 108 -13.45 -3.20 -3.87
C VAL A 108 -14.14 -2.38 -2.78
N TYR A 109 -15.44 -2.63 -2.58
CA TYR A 109 -16.29 -1.96 -1.61
C TYR A 109 -17.41 -2.90 -1.15
N PRO A 110 -17.82 -2.89 0.13
CA PRO A 110 -17.29 -2.07 1.24
C PRO A 110 -16.02 -2.63 1.90
N GLN A 111 -15.39 -3.64 1.30
CA GLN A 111 -14.20 -4.27 1.85
C GLN A 111 -12.95 -3.43 1.59
N ASP A 112 -11.89 -3.71 2.35
CA ASP A 112 -10.57 -3.13 2.11
C ASP A 112 -9.87 -3.81 0.91
N ARG A 113 -8.91 -3.13 0.30
CA ARG A 113 -8.17 -3.47 -0.93
C ARG A 113 -7.21 -4.67 -0.80
N GLY A 114 -7.61 -5.69 -0.07
CA GLY A 114 -6.89 -6.95 0.11
C GLY A 114 -6.75 -7.73 -1.20
N THR A 115 -5.62 -8.40 -1.36
CA THR A 115 -5.28 -9.17 -2.58
C THR A 115 -6.32 -10.23 -2.93
N ASN A 116 -6.99 -10.82 -1.92
CA ASN A 116 -8.06 -11.78 -2.10
C ASN A 116 -9.24 -11.21 -2.93
N TYR A 117 -9.59 -9.93 -2.75
CA TYR A 117 -10.66 -9.30 -3.51
C TYR A 117 -10.25 -9.02 -4.95
N SER A 118 -8.99 -8.61 -5.18
CA SER A 118 -8.45 -8.47 -6.54
C SER A 118 -8.48 -9.80 -7.30
N VAL A 119 -8.11 -10.90 -6.65
CA VAL A 119 -8.19 -12.25 -7.26
C VAL A 119 -9.63 -12.64 -7.55
N ALA A 120 -10.55 -12.43 -6.61
CA ALA A 120 -11.97 -12.72 -6.81
C ALA A 120 -12.57 -11.91 -7.97
N MET A 121 -12.25 -10.62 -8.04
CA MET A 121 -12.68 -9.72 -9.10
C MET A 121 -12.12 -10.13 -10.47
N GLY A 122 -10.83 -10.49 -10.52
CA GLY A 122 -10.21 -11.00 -11.75
C GLY A 122 -10.91 -12.26 -12.28
N ARG A 123 -11.25 -13.21 -11.40
CA ARG A 123 -12.03 -14.42 -11.76
C ARG A 123 -13.41 -14.06 -12.29
N LYS A 124 -14.10 -13.10 -11.65
CA LYS A 124 -15.42 -12.61 -12.08
C LYS A 124 -15.34 -11.99 -13.49
N MET A 125 -14.34 -11.17 -13.77
CA MET A 125 -14.16 -10.55 -15.09
C MET A 125 -13.84 -11.58 -16.18
N ALA A 126 -13.00 -12.58 -15.87
CA ALA A 126 -12.70 -13.65 -16.80
C ALA A 126 -13.97 -14.45 -17.18
N ALA A 127 -14.84 -14.75 -16.20
CA ALA A 127 -16.10 -15.44 -16.45
C ALA A 127 -17.04 -14.62 -17.34
N LEU A 128 -17.22 -13.33 -17.02
CA LEU A 128 -18.03 -12.40 -17.83
C LEU A 128 -17.51 -12.27 -19.26
N ALA A 129 -16.19 -12.17 -19.43
CA ALA A 129 -15.58 -12.11 -20.75
C ALA A 129 -15.85 -13.37 -21.57
N LEU A 130 -15.76 -14.57 -20.96
CA LEU A 130 -16.05 -15.83 -21.64
C LEU A 130 -17.53 -15.95 -22.04
N GLU A 131 -18.45 -15.48 -21.21
CA GLU A 131 -19.89 -15.45 -21.52
C GLU A 131 -20.16 -14.56 -22.74
N ASN A 132 -19.67 -13.32 -22.72
CA ASN A 132 -19.85 -12.36 -23.81
C ASN A 132 -19.16 -12.79 -25.13
N LEU A 133 -18.12 -13.62 -25.06
CA LEU A 133 -17.48 -14.21 -26.25
C LEU A 133 -18.26 -15.39 -26.84
N LYS A 134 -19.02 -16.13 -26.02
CA LYS A 134 -19.88 -17.23 -26.47
C LYS A 134 -21.16 -16.74 -27.13
N ILE A 135 -21.61 -15.53 -26.80
CA ILE A 135 -22.67 -14.83 -27.51
C ILE A 135 -22.08 -14.29 -28.83
N LYS A 136 -21.87 -15.21 -29.78
CA LYS A 136 -21.49 -14.94 -31.17
C LYS A 136 -22.44 -15.68 -32.09
#